data_AF-A0A832WRN0-F1
#
_entry.id   AF-A0A832WRN0-F1
#
_cell.length_a   1.000
_cell.length_b   1.000
_cell.length_c   1.000
_cell.angle_alpha   90.00
_cell.angle_beta   90.00
_cell.angle_gamma   90.00
#
_symmetry.space_group_name_H-M   'P 1'
#
loop_
_entity.id
_entity.type
_entity.pdbx_description
1 polymer ?
#
loop_
_entity_poly.entity_id
_entity_poly.type
_entity_poly.pdbx_seq_one_letter_code
_entity_poly.pdbx_strand_id
1 'polypeptide(L)'
;MIVPGTPIHIHRLAKKIMMELDAFEGSRPLLDDVDVLIVRGMSRGEDWDLDNLQGYLESVLERCDVEVVDPESPEGKELIEELGKFVVERIQAQYADEEPVSVRPVENPMEAVDAFTQGEIFLDPLGFERLKRDLEALGCVAAYTFGRTPDDLGVFLAAWADRSGIGPKSVELLVANLKG
;
A
#
# COMPACT_ATOMS: atom_id res chain seq x y z
N MET A 1 -27.99 7.22 -9.95
CA MET A 1 -26.83 7.25 -10.85
C MET A 1 -25.66 7.73 -10.01
N ILE A 2 -24.70 6.85 -9.73
CA ILE A 2 -23.53 7.16 -8.91
C ILE A 2 -22.38 7.45 -9.88
N VAL A 3 -21.64 8.54 -9.65
CA VAL A 3 -20.56 9.01 -10.53
C VAL A 3 -19.24 8.39 -10.08
N PRO A 4 -18.43 7.79 -10.99
CA PRO A 4 -17.08 7.32 -10.71
C PRO A 4 -16.20 8.43 -10.13
N GLY A 5 -15.25 8.11 -9.24
CA GLY A 5 -14.31 9.09 -8.67
C GLY A 5 -14.83 9.97 -7.53
N THR A 6 -15.91 9.57 -6.84
CA THR A 6 -16.31 10.23 -5.58
C THR A 6 -15.60 9.58 -4.37
N PRO A 7 -15.34 10.31 -3.26
CA PRO A 7 -14.64 9.79 -2.06
C PRO A 7 -15.20 8.47 -1.51
N ILE A 8 -16.49 8.24 -1.77
CA ILE A 8 -17.22 7.02 -1.41
C ILE A 8 -16.64 5.77 -2.11
N HIS A 9 -16.06 5.88 -3.32
CA HIS A 9 -15.52 4.75 -4.07
C HIS A 9 -14.15 4.31 -3.53
N ILE A 10 -13.27 5.27 -3.21
CA ILE A 10 -11.96 5.01 -2.60
C ILE A 10 -12.14 4.22 -1.29
N HIS A 11 -12.96 4.75 -0.37
CA HIS A 11 -13.23 4.11 0.90
C HIS A 11 -13.90 2.74 0.77
N ARG A 12 -14.81 2.59 -0.20
CA ARG A 12 -15.48 1.31 -0.46
C ARG A 12 -14.49 0.25 -0.93
N LEU A 13 -13.62 0.60 -1.88
CA LEU A 13 -12.60 -0.31 -2.39
C LEU A 13 -11.60 -0.65 -1.30
N ALA A 14 -11.10 0.34 -0.57
CA ALA A 14 -10.18 0.11 0.54
C ALA A 14 -10.77 -0.82 1.60
N LYS A 15 -12.04 -0.61 1.99
CA LYS A 15 -12.73 -1.50 2.93
C LYS A 15 -12.88 -2.92 2.39
N LYS A 16 -13.16 -3.10 1.09
CA LYS A 16 -13.27 -4.42 0.45
C LYS A 16 -11.92 -5.16 0.53
N ILE A 17 -10.83 -4.51 0.14
CA ILE A 17 -9.48 -5.08 0.18
C ILE A 17 -9.06 -5.42 1.62
N MET A 18 -9.23 -4.49 2.56
CA MET A 18 -8.90 -4.73 3.97
C MET A 18 -9.73 -5.86 4.59
N MET A 19 -10.96 -6.08 4.10
CA MET A 19 -11.81 -7.19 4.52
C MET A 19 -11.33 -8.55 4.00
N GLU A 20 -10.94 -8.62 2.73
CA GLU A 20 -10.35 -9.83 2.14
C GLU A 20 -9.07 -10.27 2.87
N LEU A 21 -8.33 -9.30 3.44
CA LEU A 21 -7.10 -9.55 4.20
C LEU A 21 -7.34 -9.77 5.71
N ASP A 22 -8.56 -9.55 6.20
CA ASP A 22 -8.90 -9.43 7.63
C ASP A 22 -7.97 -8.45 8.39
N ALA A 23 -7.62 -7.34 7.75
CA ALA A 23 -6.55 -6.44 8.19
C ALA A 23 -7.04 -5.24 9.03
N PHE A 24 -8.05 -5.42 9.89
CA PHE A 24 -8.65 -4.29 10.63
C PHE A 24 -8.00 -3.97 11.97
N GLU A 25 -7.13 -4.83 12.48
CA GLU A 25 -6.52 -4.59 13.79
C GLU A 25 -5.57 -3.40 13.73
N GLY A 26 -5.76 -2.45 14.66
CA GLY A 26 -4.96 -1.24 14.72
C GLY A 26 -5.08 -0.37 13.46
N SER A 27 -6.13 -0.57 12.65
CA SER A 27 -6.23 0.10 11.37
C SER A 27 -6.31 1.61 11.55
N ARG A 28 -5.44 2.36 10.87
CA ARG A 28 -5.39 3.81 10.94
C ARG A 28 -5.17 4.40 9.54
N PRO A 29 -5.95 5.42 9.13
CA PRO A 29 -5.59 6.20 7.96
C PRO A 29 -4.29 6.97 8.26
N LEU A 30 -3.34 6.90 7.34
CA LEU A 30 -2.13 7.74 7.32
C LEU A 30 -2.37 9.02 6.53
N LEU A 31 -3.21 8.93 5.49
CA LEU A 31 -3.69 10.03 4.67
C LEU A 31 -5.13 9.71 4.26
N ASP A 32 -6.03 10.67 4.43
CA ASP A 32 -7.44 10.55 4.02
C ASP A 32 -7.89 11.88 3.44
N ASP A 33 -7.97 11.93 2.12
CA ASP A 33 -8.36 13.10 1.33
C ASP A 33 -9.43 12.69 0.28
N VAL A 34 -9.97 13.67 -0.44
CA VAL A 34 -11.03 13.51 -1.44
C VAL A 34 -10.66 12.47 -2.51
N ASP A 35 -9.41 12.46 -2.95
CA ASP A 35 -8.94 11.67 -4.08
C ASP A 35 -7.88 10.62 -3.71
N VAL A 36 -7.52 10.48 -2.43
CA VAL A 36 -6.56 9.46 -1.99
C VAL A 36 -6.81 9.03 -0.56
N LEU A 37 -6.67 7.72 -0.32
CA LEU A 37 -6.67 7.11 1.00
C LEU A 37 -5.44 6.22 1.12
N ILE A 38 -4.67 6.42 2.19
CA ILE A 38 -3.62 5.52 2.61
C ILE A 38 -4.02 5.01 3.98
N VAL A 39 -4.21 3.70 4.09
CA VAL A 39 -4.60 3.03 5.32
C VAL A 39 -3.64 1.91 5.63
N ARG A 40 -3.28 1.81 6.89
CA ARG A 40 -2.53 0.68 7.43
C ARG A 40 -3.42 -0.16 8.31
N GLY A 41 -3.17 -1.45 8.36
CA GLY A 41 -3.78 -2.34 9.35
C GLY A 41 -3.00 -3.63 9.53
N MET A 42 -3.48 -4.45 10.45
CA MET A 42 -2.89 -5.75 10.76
C MET A 42 -3.96 -6.84 10.70
N SER A 43 -3.55 -8.01 10.21
CA SER A 43 -4.33 -9.23 10.18
C SER A 43 -3.76 -10.23 11.18
N ARG A 44 -4.66 -10.91 11.89
CA ARG A 44 -4.36 -12.11 12.67
C ARG A 44 -4.79 -13.39 11.96
N GLY A 45 -5.33 -13.28 10.75
CA GLY A 45 -5.74 -14.42 9.94
C GLY A 45 -4.57 -15.38 9.69
N GLU A 46 -4.88 -16.67 9.72
CA GLU A 46 -3.89 -17.73 9.47
C GLU A 46 -3.80 -18.10 7.98
N ASP A 47 -4.77 -17.68 7.17
CA ASP A 47 -4.99 -18.17 5.80
C ASP A 47 -4.12 -17.48 4.71
N TRP A 48 -3.11 -16.70 5.09
CA TRP A 48 -2.20 -16.11 4.10
C TRP A 48 -1.21 -17.15 3.60
N ASP A 49 -1.06 -17.25 2.28
CA ASP A 49 -0.01 -18.05 1.67
C ASP A 49 1.34 -17.29 1.77
N LEU A 50 2.09 -17.54 2.84
CA LEU A 50 3.40 -16.91 3.06
C LEU A 50 4.49 -17.46 2.14
N ASP A 51 4.32 -18.66 1.58
CA ASP A 51 5.27 -19.22 0.61
C ASP A 51 5.11 -18.52 -0.75
N ASN A 52 3.91 -18.02 -1.05
CA ASN A 52 3.60 -17.24 -2.25
C ASN A 52 2.79 -15.96 -1.92
N LEU A 53 3.36 -15.10 -1.07
CA LEU A 53 2.68 -13.88 -0.64
C LEU A 53 2.34 -12.95 -1.82
N GLN A 54 3.22 -12.88 -2.83
CA GLN A 54 2.98 -12.10 -4.05
C GLN A 54 1.68 -12.52 -4.75
N GLY A 55 1.56 -13.79 -5.12
CA GLY A 55 0.35 -14.30 -5.79
C GLY A 55 -0.89 -14.23 -4.90
N TYR A 56 -0.72 -14.35 -3.58
CA TYR A 56 -1.83 -14.14 -2.64
C TYR A 56 -2.38 -12.71 -2.72
N LEU A 57 -1.53 -11.68 -2.68
CA LEU A 57 -1.98 -10.29 -2.77
C LEU A 57 -2.59 -9.96 -4.14
N GLU A 58 -2.02 -10.49 -5.23
CA GLU A 58 -2.59 -10.35 -6.58
C GLU A 58 -4.01 -10.91 -6.62
N SER A 59 -4.22 -12.11 -6.08
CA SER A 59 -5.55 -12.72 -6.01
C SER A 59 -6.55 -11.90 -5.18
N VAL A 60 -6.09 -11.20 -4.14
CA VAL A 60 -6.92 -10.30 -3.33
C VAL A 60 -7.38 -9.11 -4.16
N LEU A 61 -6.47 -8.50 -4.93
CA LEU A 61 -6.80 -7.40 -5.84
C LEU A 61 -7.78 -7.83 -6.93
N GLU A 62 -7.56 -8.99 -7.55
CA GLU A 62 -8.45 -9.55 -8.56
C GLU A 62 -9.88 -9.78 -8.03
N ARG A 63 -10.03 -10.35 -6.82
CA ARG A 63 -11.35 -10.48 -6.15
C ARG A 63 -11.99 -9.13 -5.82
N CYS A 64 -11.19 -8.08 -5.75
CA CYS A 64 -11.61 -6.71 -5.55
C CYS A 64 -11.94 -5.95 -6.85
N ASP A 65 -11.95 -6.62 -8.00
CA ASP A 65 -12.16 -6.02 -9.32
C ASP A 65 -11.05 -5.01 -9.70
N VAL A 66 -9.85 -5.25 -9.19
CA VAL A 66 -8.63 -4.51 -9.53
C VAL A 66 -7.82 -5.36 -10.51
N GLU A 67 -7.59 -4.84 -11.70
CA GLU A 67 -6.72 -5.45 -12.70
C GLU A 67 -5.26 -5.21 -12.28
N VAL A 68 -4.57 -6.29 -11.92
CA VAL A 68 -3.16 -6.28 -11.56
C VAL A 68 -2.32 -5.91 -12.78
N VAL A 69 -1.36 -5.01 -12.60
CA VAL A 69 -0.47 -4.55 -13.67
C VAL A 69 0.95 -5.01 -13.38
N ASP A 70 1.66 -5.47 -14.41
CA ASP A 70 3.07 -5.86 -14.30
C ASP A 70 3.97 -4.63 -14.04
N PRO A 71 4.75 -4.57 -12.95
CA PRO A 71 5.70 -3.48 -12.66
C PRO A 71 6.75 -3.22 -13.73
N GLU A 72 7.11 -4.23 -14.50
CA GLU A 72 8.13 -4.07 -15.54
C GLU A 72 7.55 -3.48 -16.83
N SER A 73 6.22 -3.55 -17.00
CA SER A 73 5.51 -3.02 -18.16
C SER A 73 5.53 -1.49 -18.22
N PRO A 74 5.41 -0.88 -19.41
CA PRO A 74 5.23 0.57 -19.56
C PRO A 74 4.06 1.11 -18.74
N GLU A 75 2.92 0.43 -18.77
CA GLU A 75 1.69 0.80 -18.07
C GLU A 75 1.89 0.73 -16.54
N GLY A 76 2.64 -0.26 -16.06
CA GLY A 76 2.95 -0.41 -14.64
C GLY A 76 3.85 0.71 -14.13
N LYS A 77 4.88 1.08 -14.89
CA LYS A 77 5.77 2.20 -14.56
C LYS A 77 5.03 3.53 -14.52
N GLU A 78 4.14 3.76 -15.48
CA GLU A 78 3.28 4.94 -15.52
C GLU A 78 2.36 5.03 -14.30
N LEU A 79 1.65 3.94 -13.98
CA LEU A 79 0.77 3.86 -12.82
C LEU A 79 1.50 4.13 -11.51
N ILE A 80 2.65 3.49 -11.31
CA ILE A 80 3.51 3.73 -10.15
C ILE A 80 3.90 5.21 -10.04
N GLU A 81 4.31 5.83 -11.15
CA GLU A 81 4.73 7.24 -11.16
C GLU A 81 3.55 8.16 -10.81
N GLU A 82 2.35 7.89 -11.32
CA GLU A 82 1.13 8.61 -10.97
C GLU A 82 0.77 8.48 -9.48
N LEU A 83 0.77 7.26 -8.94
CA LEU A 83 0.47 7.01 -7.52
C LEU A 83 1.49 7.71 -6.61
N GLY A 84 2.77 7.67 -6.98
CA GLY A 84 3.84 8.37 -6.27
C GLY A 84 3.62 9.89 -6.26
N LYS A 85 3.28 10.50 -7.40
CA LYS A 85 2.97 11.93 -7.50
C LYS A 85 1.80 12.34 -6.61
N PHE A 86 0.70 11.59 -6.67
CA PHE A 86 -0.49 11.84 -5.86
C PHE A 86 -0.13 11.94 -4.38
N VAL A 87 0.73 11.06 -3.89
CA VAL A 87 1.06 11.06 -2.47
C VAL A 87 2.08 12.11 -2.09
N VAL A 88 3.11 12.35 -2.91
CA VAL A 88 4.07 13.42 -2.64
C VAL A 88 3.35 14.78 -2.56
N GLU A 89 2.48 15.08 -3.51
CA GLU A 89 1.73 16.35 -3.53
C GLU A 89 0.83 16.50 -2.30
N ARG A 90 0.14 15.43 -1.88
CA ARG A 90 -0.80 15.47 -0.77
C ARG A 90 -0.13 15.45 0.60
N ILE A 91 0.96 14.72 0.77
CA ILE A 91 1.81 14.80 1.97
C ILE A 91 2.37 16.22 2.09
N GLN A 92 2.94 16.78 1.02
CA GLN A 92 3.47 18.15 1.07
C GLN A 92 2.40 19.17 1.41
N ALA A 93 1.17 19.01 0.91
CA ALA A 93 0.04 19.88 1.26
C ALA A 93 -0.39 19.71 2.73
N GLN A 94 -0.39 18.48 3.25
CA GLN A 94 -0.77 18.19 4.64
C GLN A 94 0.26 18.70 5.66
N TYR A 95 1.56 18.68 5.30
CA TYR A 95 2.67 19.09 6.15
C TYR A 95 3.30 20.42 5.70
N ALA A 96 2.57 21.28 4.98
CA ALA A 96 3.09 22.52 4.40
C ALA A 96 3.66 23.51 5.43
N ASP A 97 3.26 23.40 6.70
CA ASP A 97 3.73 24.21 7.83
C ASP A 97 4.76 23.49 8.73
N GLU A 98 5.12 22.24 8.43
CA GLU A 98 6.14 21.44 9.14
C GLU A 98 7.39 21.25 8.26
N GLU A 99 8.55 20.91 8.84
CA GLU A 99 9.71 20.56 8.01
C GLU A 99 9.33 19.41 7.06
N PRO A 100 9.70 19.47 5.77
CA PRO A 100 9.27 18.48 4.79
C PRO A 100 9.59 17.07 5.28
N VAL A 101 8.59 16.18 5.20
CA VAL A 101 8.78 14.74 5.44
C VAL A 101 9.96 14.31 4.58
N SER A 102 11.06 14.02 5.26
CA SER A 102 12.31 13.79 4.59
C SER A 102 12.26 12.39 3.99
N VAL A 103 12.05 12.30 2.68
CA VAL A 103 12.29 11.06 1.94
C VAL A 103 13.81 10.82 1.95
N ARG A 104 14.31 10.14 2.98
CA ARG A 104 15.72 9.75 3.07
C ARG A 104 15.85 8.30 2.62
N PRO A 105 16.94 7.95 1.92
CA PRO A 105 17.38 6.57 1.90
C PRO A 105 17.63 6.18 3.35
N VAL A 106 16.78 5.31 3.90
CA VAL A 106 17.12 4.62 5.15
C VAL A 106 18.41 3.85 4.89
N GLU A 107 19.34 3.71 5.83
CA GLU A 107 20.56 2.90 5.60
C GLU A 107 20.47 1.53 6.30
N ASN A 108 19.68 1.45 7.37
CA ASN A 108 19.52 0.28 8.24
C ASN A 108 18.09 -0.31 8.19
N PRO A 109 17.92 -1.65 8.01
CA PRO A 109 16.63 -2.31 8.05
C PRO A 109 15.75 -2.00 9.26
N MET A 110 16.35 -1.85 10.45
CA MET A 110 15.59 -1.54 11.66
C MET A 110 15.04 -0.11 11.65
N GLU A 111 15.78 0.84 11.09
CA GLU A 111 15.27 2.21 10.88
C GLU A 111 14.12 2.21 9.86
N ALA A 112 14.13 1.33 8.87
CA ALA A 112 13.05 1.27 7.87
C ALA A 112 11.76 0.75 8.50
N VAL A 113 11.89 -0.25 9.38
CA VAL A 113 10.78 -0.79 10.19
C VAL A 113 10.31 0.23 11.24
N ASP A 114 11.22 0.98 11.87
CA ASP A 114 10.88 2.02 12.86
C ASP A 114 10.22 3.23 12.19
N ALA A 115 10.78 3.75 11.09
CA ALA A 115 10.18 4.79 10.26
C ALA A 115 8.81 4.38 9.75
N PHE A 116 8.71 3.13 9.26
CA PHE A 116 7.44 2.53 8.89
C PHE A 116 6.47 2.57 10.07
N THR A 117 6.79 1.96 11.22
CA THR A 117 5.89 1.92 12.40
C THR A 117 5.54 3.32 12.94
N GLN A 118 6.41 4.31 12.76
CA GLN A 118 6.18 5.71 13.11
C GLN A 118 5.25 6.45 12.14
N GLY A 119 4.89 5.83 11.01
CA GLY A 119 3.88 6.36 10.08
C GLY A 119 4.46 7.03 8.84
N GLU A 120 5.74 6.81 8.52
CA GLU A 120 6.29 7.21 7.23
C GLU A 120 5.68 6.38 6.10
N ILE A 121 5.43 7.04 4.96
CA ILE A 121 4.78 6.47 3.79
C ILE A 121 5.85 6.11 2.75
N PHE A 122 5.87 4.85 2.31
CA PHE A 122 6.85 4.33 1.35
C PHE A 122 6.14 3.97 0.03
N LEU A 123 6.22 4.85 -0.98
CA LEU A 123 5.40 4.71 -2.20
C LEU A 123 6.14 4.81 -3.53
N ASP A 124 7.46 4.89 -3.51
CA ASP A 124 8.21 4.63 -4.74
C ASP A 124 8.67 3.15 -4.77
N PRO A 125 8.76 2.50 -5.95
CA PRO A 125 9.18 1.10 -6.03
C PRO A 125 10.57 0.88 -5.46
N LEU A 126 11.48 1.86 -5.52
CA LEU A 126 12.80 1.73 -4.90
C LEU A 126 12.71 1.77 -3.37
N GLY A 127 11.78 2.55 -2.81
CA GLY A 127 11.46 2.64 -1.39
C GLY A 127 10.82 1.36 -0.87
N PHE A 128 9.85 0.81 -1.61
CA PHE A 128 9.25 -0.48 -1.23
C PHE A 128 10.20 -1.66 -1.47
N GLU A 129 10.92 -1.73 -2.60
CA GLU A 129 11.91 -2.80 -2.84
C GLU A 129 13.02 -2.76 -1.79
N ARG A 130 13.43 -1.57 -1.36
CA ARG A 130 14.37 -1.40 -0.26
C ARG A 130 13.79 -1.90 1.06
N LEU A 131 12.57 -1.49 1.41
CA LEU A 131 11.88 -1.94 2.61
C LEU A 131 11.68 -3.46 2.61
N LYS A 132 11.28 -4.03 1.47
CA LYS A 132 11.14 -5.47 1.25
C LYS A 132 12.45 -6.19 1.55
N ARG A 133 13.55 -5.77 0.93
CA ARG A 133 14.87 -6.37 1.14
C ARG A 133 15.28 -6.33 2.61
N ASP A 134 15.00 -5.21 3.27
CA ASP A 134 15.32 -4.98 4.67
C ASP A 134 14.46 -5.88 5.60
N LEU A 135 13.16 -5.99 5.34
CA LEU A 135 12.25 -6.92 6.03
C LEU A 135 12.67 -8.39 5.83
N GLU A 136 13.01 -8.78 4.61
CA GLU A 136 13.47 -10.13 4.29
C GLU A 136 14.78 -10.47 5.00
N ALA A 137 15.70 -9.51 5.12
CA ALA A 137 16.95 -9.66 5.88
C ALA A 137 16.71 -9.88 7.39
N LEU A 138 15.58 -9.44 7.92
CA LEU A 138 15.16 -9.64 9.31
C LEU A 138 14.34 -10.94 9.51
N GLY A 139 14.16 -11.74 8.47
CA GLY A 139 13.41 -12.99 8.55
C GLY A 139 11.92 -12.86 8.24
N CYS A 140 11.48 -11.73 7.69
CA CYS A 140 10.11 -11.60 7.18
C CYS A 140 9.96 -12.17 5.77
N VAL A 141 8.70 -12.32 5.35
CA VAL A 141 8.27 -12.37 3.96
C VAL A 141 7.56 -11.06 3.67
N ALA A 142 7.90 -10.41 2.56
CA ALA A 142 7.30 -9.15 2.15
C ALA A 142 6.98 -9.16 0.65
N ALA A 143 5.84 -8.59 0.28
CA ALA A 143 5.38 -8.51 -1.10
C ALA A 143 4.55 -7.25 -1.34
N TYR A 144 4.42 -6.86 -2.59
CA TYR A 144 3.54 -5.78 -3.01
C TYR A 144 2.97 -6.06 -4.39
N THR A 145 1.80 -5.50 -4.64
CA THR A 145 1.15 -5.54 -5.94
C THR A 145 0.38 -4.24 -6.12
N PHE A 146 0.06 -3.90 -7.36
CA PHE A 146 -0.66 -2.69 -7.68
C PHE A 146 -1.45 -2.92 -8.96
N GLY A 147 -2.45 -2.06 -9.17
CA GLY A 147 -3.36 -2.23 -10.27
C GLY A 147 -4.34 -1.09 -10.39
N ARG A 148 -5.26 -1.24 -11.35
CA ARG A 148 -6.30 -0.26 -11.63
C ARG A 148 -7.66 -0.92 -11.67
N THR A 149 -8.67 -0.18 -11.22
CA THR A 149 -10.06 -0.54 -11.47
C THR A 149 -10.51 0.03 -12.83
N PRO A 150 -11.59 -0.51 -13.42
CA PRO A 150 -12.20 0.07 -14.63
C PRO A 150 -12.68 1.52 -14.48
N ASP A 151 -12.85 1.99 -13.24
CA ASP A 151 -13.29 3.34 -12.91
C ASP A 151 -12.12 4.31 -12.65
N ASP A 152 -10.88 3.93 -13.02
CA ASP A 152 -9.64 4.70 -12.84
C ASP A 152 -9.25 4.99 -11.38
N LEU A 153 -9.65 4.12 -10.46
CA LEU A 153 -8.96 4.04 -9.17
C LEU A 153 -7.67 3.25 -9.32
N GLY A 154 -6.55 3.85 -8.94
CA GLY A 154 -5.28 3.16 -8.77
C GLY A 154 -5.13 2.61 -7.36
N VAL A 155 -4.54 1.43 -7.24
CA VAL A 155 -4.34 0.72 -5.97
C VAL A 155 -2.88 0.31 -5.86
N PHE A 156 -2.27 0.55 -4.71
CA PHE A 156 -1.02 -0.07 -4.31
C PHE A 156 -1.22 -0.79 -2.98
N LEU A 157 -0.87 -2.07 -2.94
CA LEU A 157 -1.05 -2.94 -1.79
C LEU A 157 0.29 -3.58 -1.43
N ALA A 158 0.74 -3.32 -0.21
CA ALA A 158 1.94 -3.90 0.36
C ALA A 158 1.59 -4.72 1.61
N ALA A 159 2.29 -5.84 1.79
CA ALA A 159 2.13 -6.64 2.99
C ALA A 159 3.42 -7.36 3.40
N TRP A 160 3.56 -7.62 4.70
CA TRP A 160 4.65 -8.42 5.23
C TRP A 160 4.25 -9.12 6.53
N ALA A 161 4.95 -10.22 6.81
CA ALA A 161 4.78 -11.02 8.01
C ALA A 161 6.11 -11.67 8.38
N ASP A 162 6.28 -12.03 9.65
CA ASP A 162 7.37 -12.91 10.06
C ASP A 162 7.24 -14.26 9.33
N ARG A 163 8.35 -14.79 8.79
CA ARG A 163 8.34 -16.02 7.99
C ARG A 163 7.90 -17.24 8.79
N SER A 164 8.02 -17.23 10.12
CA SER A 164 7.49 -18.30 10.97
C SER A 164 5.96 -18.35 10.99
N GLY A 165 5.28 -17.31 10.48
CA GLY A 165 3.83 -17.15 10.56
C GLY A 165 3.33 -16.69 11.94
N ILE A 166 4.24 -16.49 12.90
CA ILE A 166 3.91 -16.05 14.25
C ILE A 166 3.80 -14.52 14.29
N GLY A 167 2.68 -14.03 14.84
CA GLY A 167 2.44 -12.61 15.01
C GLY A 167 1.58 -11.99 13.90
N PRO A 168 1.35 -10.67 13.98
CA PRO A 168 0.46 -9.98 13.06
C PRO A 168 1.07 -9.88 11.66
N LYS A 169 0.23 -10.04 10.65
CA LYS A 169 0.57 -9.78 9.25
C LYS A 169 0.17 -8.34 8.96
N SER A 170 1.11 -7.53 8.53
CA SER A 170 0.87 -6.10 8.36
C SER A 170 0.54 -5.78 6.92
N VAL A 171 -0.36 -4.81 6.73
CA VAL A 171 -0.87 -4.36 5.44
C VAL A 171 -0.76 -2.84 5.35
N GLU A 172 -0.24 -2.34 4.24
CA GLU A 172 -0.36 -0.94 3.85
C GLU A 172 -1.04 -0.85 2.48
N LEU A 173 -2.13 -0.09 2.42
CA LEU A 173 -2.98 0.03 1.25
C LEU A 173 -3.13 1.50 0.89
N LEU A 174 -2.81 1.81 -0.37
CA LEU A 174 -3.13 3.05 -1.02
C LEU A 174 -4.23 2.82 -2.04
N VAL A 175 -5.22 3.70 -2.05
CA VAL A 175 -6.22 3.82 -3.10
C VAL A 175 -6.31 5.27 -3.52
N ALA A 176 -6.10 5.56 -4.80
CA ALA A 176 -6.16 6.91 -5.36
C ALA A 176 -7.12 6.99 -6.55
N ASN A 177 -7.79 8.13 -6.69
CA ASN A 177 -8.60 8.47 -7.85
C ASN A 177 -7.72 9.17 -8.90
N LEU A 178 -7.37 8.46 -9.97
CA LEU A 178 -6.43 8.95 -10.99
C LEU A 178 -7.07 9.90 -12.01
N LYS A 179 -8.40 10.08 -11.95
CA LYS A 179 -9.16 11.02 -12.80
C LYS A 179 -9.26 12.44 -12.21
N GLY A 180 -8.74 12.65 -11.00
CA GLY A 180 -8.76 13.93 -10.28
C GLY A 180 -7.89 15.01 -10.91
#